data_AF-A0A8H7KXI8-F1
#
_entry.id   AF-A0A8H7KXI8-F1
#
_cell.length_a   1.000
_cell.length_b   1.000
_cell.length_c   1.000
_cell.angle_alpha   90.00
_cell.angle_beta   90.00
_cell.angle_gamma   90.00
#
_symmetry.space_group_name_H-M   'P 1'
#
loop_
_entity.id
_entity.type
_entity.pdbx_description
1 polymer ?
#
loop_
_entity_poly.entity_id
_entity_poly.type
_entity_poly.pdbx_seq_one_letter_code
_entity_poly.pdbx_strand_id
1 'polypeptide(L)'
;MFTRNETQEFIEDNFEDEDYSYCMREARLRDASQLEAKRLAEIREHDDALMAAKRARDQAREDLAAQNHARIAAATNKLIITTSELLKMKCSQLDEQLEILRQWDPSIRAKSYYSKKAEKVAAVIAAFKRYEEQGRTTGGGITQ
;
A
#
# COMPACT_ATOMS: atom_id res chain seq x y z
N MET A 1 24.44 -14.56 33.52
CA MET A 1 24.12 -14.18 32.13
C MET A 1 25.43 -13.90 31.39
N PHE A 2 26.29 -14.91 31.20
CA PHE A 2 27.57 -14.82 30.46
C PHE A 2 28.05 -16.20 29.94
N THR A 3 27.16 -17.20 29.88
CA THR A 3 27.51 -18.61 29.63
C THR A 3 27.79 -18.96 28.18
N ARG A 4 27.65 -18.01 27.24
CA ARG A 4 27.75 -18.30 25.79
C ARG A 4 29.08 -17.90 25.16
N ASN A 5 29.98 -17.26 25.89
CA ASN A 5 31.12 -16.58 25.30
C ASN A 5 32.38 -16.62 26.18
N GLU A 6 32.47 -17.57 27.12
CA GLU A 6 33.64 -17.82 28.00
C GLU A 6 34.10 -16.58 28.82
N THR A 7 33.36 -15.47 28.73
CA THR A 7 33.65 -14.22 29.42
C THR A 7 33.52 -14.36 30.92
N GLN A 8 32.66 -15.29 31.37
CA GLN A 8 32.52 -15.57 32.79
C GLN A 8 33.78 -16.21 33.38
N GLU A 9 34.31 -17.25 32.73
CA GLU A 9 35.54 -17.94 33.17
C GLU A 9 36.73 -16.99 33.13
N PHE A 10 36.87 -16.18 32.06
CA PHE A 10 37.93 -15.17 31.98
C PHE A 10 37.85 -14.14 33.12
N ILE A 11 36.65 -13.64 33.43
CA ILE A 11 36.45 -12.66 34.50
C ILE A 11 36.71 -13.31 35.87
N GLU A 12 36.26 -14.54 36.11
CA GLU A 12 36.52 -15.26 37.36
C GLU A 12 38.01 -15.57 37.57
N ASP A 13 38.76 -15.87 36.50
CA ASP A 13 40.19 -16.20 36.58
C ASP A 13 41.11 -14.98 36.65
N ASN A 14 40.70 -13.82 36.12
CA ASN A 14 41.58 -12.66 35.92
C ASN A 14 41.20 -11.42 36.72
N PHE A 15 40.02 -11.36 37.33
CA PHE A 15 39.60 -10.18 38.10
C PHE A 15 39.71 -10.45 39.60
N GLU A 16 40.39 -9.54 40.29
CA GLU A 16 40.38 -9.50 41.75
C GLU A 16 39.20 -8.65 42.26
N ASP A 17 38.87 -8.77 43.56
CA ASP A 17 37.74 -8.03 44.18
C ASP A 17 37.82 -6.50 43.98
N GLU A 18 39.05 -5.97 43.84
CA GLU A 18 39.32 -4.56 43.59
C GLU A 18 38.92 -4.15 42.16
N ASP A 19 39.15 -5.02 41.17
CA ASP A 19 38.75 -4.80 39.77
C ASP A 19 37.23 -4.83 39.62
N TYR A 20 36.55 -5.74 40.32
CA TYR A 20 35.08 -5.77 40.38
C TYR A 20 34.53 -4.48 40.96
N SER A 21 35.12 -4.02 42.07
CA SER A 21 34.71 -2.78 42.74
C SER A 21 34.94 -1.55 41.85
N TYR A 22 36.06 -1.50 41.14
CA TYR A 22 36.37 -0.47 40.15
C TYR A 22 35.35 -0.47 39.01
N CYS A 23 35.10 -1.63 38.39
CA CYS A 23 34.15 -1.78 37.28
C CYS A 23 32.74 -1.38 37.68
N MET A 24 32.29 -1.79 38.87
CA MET A 24 30.97 -1.42 39.39
C MET A 24 30.85 0.08 39.66
N ARG A 25 31.91 0.72 40.17
CA ARG A 25 31.95 2.18 40.36
C ARG A 25 31.89 2.92 39.02
N GLU A 26 32.70 2.53 38.05
CA GLU A 26 32.70 3.12 36.70
C GLU A 26 31.37 2.88 35.98
N ALA A 27 30.77 1.69 36.12
CA ALA A 27 29.46 1.39 35.57
C ALA A 27 28.39 2.30 36.18
N ARG A 28 28.40 2.52 37.50
CA ARG A 28 27.48 3.47 38.17
C ARG A 28 27.71 4.92 37.76
N LEU A 29 28.97 5.34 37.57
CA LEU A 29 29.29 6.70 37.09
C LEU A 29 28.82 6.90 35.66
N ARG A 30 28.99 5.90 34.78
CA ARG A 30 28.44 5.91 33.43
C ARG A 30 26.92 5.89 33.43
N ASP A 31 26.30 5.09 34.27
CA ASP A 31 24.84 5.03 34.40
C ASP A 31 24.26 6.35 34.95
N ALA A 32 24.97 7.01 35.88
CA ALA A 32 24.61 8.33 36.39
C ALA A 32 24.57 9.41 35.30
N SER A 33 25.30 9.23 34.18
CA SER A 33 25.23 10.15 33.03
C SER A 33 23.91 10.10 32.28
N GLN A 34 23.11 9.02 32.47
CA GLN A 34 21.85 8.75 31.77
C GLN A 34 21.95 8.81 30.24
N LEU A 35 23.15 8.74 29.67
CA LEU A 35 23.37 8.89 28.23
C LEU A 35 22.66 7.80 27.43
N GLU A 36 22.72 6.55 27.91
CA GLU A 36 22.03 5.45 27.23
C GLU A 36 20.51 5.59 27.35
N ALA A 37 20.00 6.08 28.48
CA ALA A 37 18.57 6.37 28.63
C ALA A 37 18.10 7.47 27.65
N LYS A 38 18.90 8.52 27.47
CA LYS A 38 18.63 9.58 26.47
C LYS A 38 18.68 9.03 25.05
N ARG A 39 19.71 8.27 24.71
CA ARG A 39 19.83 7.62 23.39
C ARG A 39 18.64 6.71 23.10
N LEU A 40 18.22 5.89 24.05
CA LEU A 40 17.03 5.04 23.90
C LEU A 40 15.75 5.86 23.74
N ALA A 41 15.62 6.99 24.42
CA ALA A 41 14.49 7.90 24.24
C ALA A 41 14.48 8.52 22.83
N GLU A 42 15.63 8.99 22.35
CA GLU A 42 15.77 9.55 20.99
C GLU A 42 15.45 8.50 19.90
N ILE A 43 15.92 7.26 20.07
CA ILE A 43 15.59 6.16 19.16
C ILE A 43 14.08 5.90 19.14
N ARG A 44 13.44 5.82 20.32
CA ARG A 44 11.98 5.62 20.40
C ARG A 44 11.21 6.75 19.75
N GLU A 45 11.58 8.00 20.03
CA GLU A 45 10.91 9.17 19.44
C GLU A 45 11.03 9.17 17.91
N HIS A 46 12.21 8.84 17.38
CA HIS A 46 12.41 8.71 15.95
C HIS A 46 11.57 7.58 15.34
N ASP A 47 11.55 6.41 15.97
CA ASP A 47 10.77 5.27 15.49
C ASP A 47 9.26 5.55 15.53
N ASP A 48 8.78 6.21 16.59
CA ASP A 48 7.40 6.65 16.72
C ASP A 48 7.03 7.65 15.61
N ALA A 49 7.91 8.61 15.31
CA ALA A 49 7.71 9.58 14.23
C ALA A 49 7.66 8.89 12.86
N LEU A 50 8.54 7.91 12.59
CA LEU A 50 8.52 7.13 11.36
C LEU A 50 7.23 6.32 11.23
N MET A 51 6.78 5.68 12.31
CA MET A 51 5.56 4.89 12.33
C MET A 51 4.33 5.77 12.11
N ALA A 52 4.28 6.95 12.73
CA ALA A 52 3.21 7.93 12.51
C ALA A 52 3.17 8.39 11.04
N ALA A 53 4.33 8.73 10.46
CA ALA A 53 4.43 9.14 9.06
C ALA A 53 4.01 8.03 8.09
N LYS A 54 4.38 6.78 8.39
CA LYS A 54 3.96 5.61 7.61
C LYS A 54 2.44 5.41 7.66
N ARG A 55 1.85 5.42 8.86
CA ARG A 55 0.39 5.30 9.03
C ARG A 55 -0.36 6.41 8.30
N ALA A 56 0.12 7.65 8.36
CA ALA A 56 -0.51 8.76 7.63
C ALA A 56 -0.49 8.56 6.11
N ARG A 57 0.62 8.04 5.56
CA ARG A 57 0.72 7.71 4.12
C ARG A 57 -0.19 6.56 3.73
N ASP A 58 -0.24 5.52 4.55
CA ASP A 58 -1.09 4.35 4.31
C ASP A 58 -2.58 4.76 4.36
N GLN A 59 -2.99 5.55 5.35
CA GLN A 59 -4.35 6.09 5.43
C GLN A 59 -4.72 6.94 4.21
N ALA A 60 -3.84 7.86 3.78
CA ALA A 60 -4.09 8.69 2.60
C ALA A 60 -4.24 7.84 1.33
N ARG A 61 -3.50 6.74 1.22
CA ARG A 61 -3.60 5.79 0.10
C ARG A 61 -4.91 5.01 0.15
N GLU A 62 -5.32 4.56 1.33
CA GLU A 62 -6.59 3.87 1.54
C GLU A 62 -7.78 4.79 1.26
N ASP A 63 -7.75 6.03 1.73
CA ASP A 63 -8.80 7.02 1.48
C ASP A 63 -8.93 7.32 -0.03
N LEU A 64 -7.80 7.48 -0.72
CA LEU A 64 -7.80 7.69 -2.17
C LEU A 64 -8.31 6.45 -2.92
N ALA A 65 -7.95 5.25 -2.47
CA ALA A 65 -8.47 4.01 -3.04
C ALA A 65 -9.99 3.90 -2.82
N ALA A 66 -10.48 4.20 -1.61
CA ALA A 66 -11.90 4.18 -1.28
C ALA A 66 -12.69 5.20 -2.13
N GLN A 67 -12.17 6.43 -2.29
CA GLN A 67 -12.76 7.44 -3.17
C GLN A 67 -12.81 6.97 -4.62
N ASN A 68 -11.74 6.35 -5.12
CA ASN A 68 -11.71 5.80 -6.47
C ASN A 68 -12.73 4.66 -6.63
N HIS A 69 -12.84 3.75 -5.66
CA HIS A 69 -13.83 2.68 -5.67
C HIS A 69 -15.26 3.23 -5.66
N ALA A 70 -15.55 4.23 -4.82
CA ALA A 70 -16.85 4.88 -4.78
C ALA A 70 -17.18 5.58 -6.11
N ARG A 71 -16.21 6.26 -6.72
CA ARG A 71 -16.36 6.89 -8.04
C ARG A 71 -16.66 5.85 -9.12
N ILE A 72 -15.93 4.73 -9.13
CA ILE A 72 -16.16 3.64 -10.08
C ILE A 72 -17.55 3.03 -9.88
N ALA A 73 -17.95 2.75 -8.64
CA ALA A 73 -19.28 2.21 -8.33
C ALA A 73 -20.42 3.14 -8.80
N ALA A 74 -20.26 4.46 -8.61
CA ALA A 74 -21.22 5.44 -9.13
C ALA A 74 -21.25 5.48 -10.66
N ALA A 75 -20.11 5.27 -11.32
CA ALA A 75 -20.00 5.20 -12.78
C ALA A 75 -20.56 3.89 -13.37
N THR A 76 -20.56 2.78 -12.61
CA THR A 76 -21.19 1.49 -13.01
C THR A 76 -22.68 1.66 -13.34
N ASN A 77 -23.39 2.57 -12.65
CA ASN A 77 -24.79 2.88 -12.95
C ASN A 77 -24.99 3.65 -14.27
N LYS A 78 -23.90 4.08 -14.93
CA LYS A 78 -23.90 4.78 -16.22
C LYS A 78 -23.07 4.02 -17.25
N LEU A 79 -23.21 2.69 -17.27
CA LEU A 79 -22.60 1.86 -18.31
C LEU A 79 -23.29 2.17 -19.65
N ILE A 80 -22.60 2.88 -20.55
CA ILE A 80 -23.13 3.29 -21.85
C ILE A 80 -22.69 2.28 -22.90
N ILE A 81 -23.67 1.68 -23.58
CA ILE A 81 -23.46 0.57 -24.53
C ILE A 81 -23.37 1.08 -25.98
N THR A 82 -23.98 2.23 -26.28
CA THR A 82 -24.12 2.71 -27.65
C THR A 82 -22.79 3.18 -28.23
N THR A 83 -22.39 2.58 -29.36
CA THR A 83 -21.13 2.91 -30.07
C THR A 83 -21.02 4.38 -30.49
N SER A 84 -22.14 5.01 -30.87
CA SER A 84 -22.20 6.43 -31.23
C SER A 84 -21.93 7.36 -30.03
N GLU A 85 -22.26 6.93 -28.82
CA GLU A 85 -22.02 7.67 -27.59
C GLU A 85 -20.59 7.47 -27.09
N LEU A 86 -20.03 6.25 -27.19
CA LEU A 86 -18.62 5.96 -26.88
C LEU A 86 -17.65 6.84 -27.67
N LEU A 87 -17.95 7.14 -28.93
CA LEU A 87 -17.12 8.03 -29.76
C LEU A 87 -17.13 9.48 -29.25
N LYS A 88 -18.22 9.93 -28.64
CA LYS A 88 -18.36 11.29 -28.08
C LYS A 88 -17.72 11.44 -26.70
N MET A 89 -17.48 10.33 -25.99
CA MET A 89 -16.91 10.33 -24.65
C MET A 89 -15.46 10.84 -24.62
N LYS A 90 -15.07 11.43 -23.49
CA LYS A 90 -13.68 11.81 -23.18
C LYS A 90 -12.86 10.56 -22.85
N CYS A 91 -11.54 10.63 -23.06
CA CYS A 91 -10.64 9.52 -22.72
C CYS A 91 -10.74 9.08 -21.25
N SER A 92 -10.97 10.02 -20.33
CA SER A 92 -11.16 9.72 -18.90
C SER A 92 -12.42 8.88 -18.65
N GLN A 93 -13.50 9.15 -19.38
CA GLN A 93 -14.76 8.39 -19.24
C GLN A 93 -14.61 6.99 -19.85
N LEU A 94 -13.84 6.86 -20.94
CA LEU A 94 -13.51 5.55 -21.51
C LEU A 94 -12.64 4.71 -20.56
N ASP A 95 -11.72 5.34 -19.84
CA ASP A 95 -10.92 4.67 -18.80
C ASP A 95 -11.79 4.19 -17.64
N GLU A 96 -12.79 4.98 -17.22
CA GLU A 96 -13.77 4.56 -16.21
C GLU A 96 -14.58 3.34 -16.68
N GLN A 97 -15.07 3.33 -17.93
CA GLN A 97 -15.79 2.18 -18.50
C GLN A 97 -14.90 0.93 -18.57
N LEU A 98 -13.63 1.05 -18.98
CA LEU A 98 -12.69 -0.08 -18.99
C LEU A 98 -12.42 -0.62 -17.59
N GLU A 99 -12.27 0.25 -16.58
CA GLU A 99 -12.03 -0.21 -15.21
C GLU A 99 -13.25 -0.93 -14.63
N ILE A 100 -14.46 -0.44 -14.92
CA ILE A 100 -15.71 -1.13 -14.57
C ILE A 100 -15.74 -2.50 -15.24
N LEU A 101 -15.55 -2.55 -16.56
CA LEU A 101 -15.59 -3.81 -17.32
C LEU A 101 -14.51 -4.79 -16.84
N ARG A 102 -13.35 -4.30 -16.40
CA ARG A 102 -12.25 -5.11 -15.86
C ARG A 102 -12.57 -5.75 -14.50
N GLN A 103 -13.46 -5.17 -13.71
CA GLN A 103 -13.97 -5.84 -12.49
C GLN A 103 -14.74 -7.12 -12.84
N TRP A 104 -15.34 -7.17 -14.03
CA TRP A 104 -16.13 -8.31 -14.51
C TRP A 104 -15.32 -9.27 -15.38
N ASP A 105 -14.50 -8.76 -16.29
CA ASP A 105 -13.58 -9.53 -17.13
C ASP A 105 -12.12 -9.19 -16.79
N PRO A 106 -11.45 -10.00 -15.94
CA PRO A 106 -10.03 -9.84 -15.62
C PRO A 106 -9.10 -9.96 -16.84
N SER A 107 -9.59 -10.45 -17.97
CA SER A 107 -8.82 -10.56 -19.22
C SER A 107 -8.57 -9.20 -19.87
N ILE A 108 -9.29 -8.15 -19.46
CA ILE A 108 -9.08 -6.78 -19.92
C ILE A 108 -7.79 -6.23 -19.32
N ARG A 109 -6.90 -5.74 -20.17
CA ARG A 109 -5.62 -5.18 -19.74
C ARG A 109 -5.83 -3.88 -18.96
N ALA A 110 -4.85 -3.53 -18.12
CA ALA A 110 -4.85 -2.26 -17.43
C ALA A 110 -4.89 -1.08 -18.41
N LYS A 111 -5.55 0.02 -18.03
CA LYS A 111 -5.72 1.22 -18.88
C LYS A 111 -4.42 1.79 -19.46
N SER A 112 -3.28 1.57 -18.81
CA SER A 112 -1.95 1.97 -19.28
C SER A 112 -1.54 1.34 -20.60
N TYR A 113 -2.16 0.21 -20.98
CA TYR A 113 -1.90 -0.47 -22.26
C TYR A 113 -2.64 0.16 -23.44
N TYR A 114 -3.61 1.04 -23.19
CA TYR A 114 -4.39 1.71 -24.22
C TYR A 114 -4.00 3.19 -24.23
N SER A 115 -3.11 3.55 -25.14
CA SER A 115 -2.57 4.91 -25.20
C SER A 115 -3.51 5.85 -25.94
N LYS A 116 -4.10 5.36 -27.04
CA LYS A 116 -4.93 6.16 -27.95
C LYS A 116 -6.41 6.00 -27.63
N LYS A 117 -7.19 7.05 -27.89
CA LYS A 117 -8.65 7.01 -27.74
C LYS A 117 -9.30 5.88 -28.56
N ALA A 118 -8.85 5.70 -29.81
CA ALA A 118 -9.38 4.65 -30.68
C ALA A 118 -9.16 3.24 -30.12
N GLU A 119 -7.99 2.98 -29.53
CA GLU A 119 -7.66 1.70 -28.86
C GLU A 119 -8.58 1.48 -27.66
N LYS A 120 -8.82 2.52 -26.85
CA LYS A 120 -9.75 2.45 -25.72
C LYS A 120 -11.17 2.14 -26.16
N VAL A 121 -11.67 2.83 -27.20
CA VAL A 121 -13.01 2.57 -27.74
C VAL A 121 -13.13 1.13 -28.26
N ALA A 122 -12.14 0.65 -29.01
CA ALA A 122 -12.14 -0.72 -29.52
C ALA A 122 -12.11 -1.75 -28.39
N ALA A 123 -11.31 -1.51 -27.34
CA ALA A 123 -11.24 -2.36 -26.17
C ALA A 123 -12.56 -2.40 -25.39
N VAL A 124 -13.21 -1.23 -25.20
CA VAL A 124 -14.53 -1.14 -24.56
C VAL A 124 -15.56 -1.94 -25.36
N ILE A 125 -15.63 -1.77 -26.69
CA ILE A 125 -16.56 -2.51 -27.55
C ILE A 125 -16.31 -4.02 -27.46
N ALA A 126 -15.04 -4.47 -27.50
CA ALA A 126 -14.70 -5.88 -27.41
C ALA A 126 -15.08 -6.47 -26.04
N ALA A 127 -14.87 -5.71 -24.96
CA ALA A 127 -15.26 -6.10 -23.61
C ALA A 127 -16.78 -6.19 -23.44
N PHE A 128 -17.55 -5.26 -24.01
CA PHE A 128 -19.01 -5.32 -24.02
C PHE A 128 -19.55 -6.54 -24.75
N LYS A 129 -18.99 -6.89 -25.91
CA LYS A 129 -19.40 -8.11 -26.64
C LYS A 129 -19.25 -9.36 -25.77
N ARG A 130 -18.14 -9.49 -25.04
CA ARG A 130 -17.93 -10.60 -24.10
C ARG A 130 -18.91 -10.57 -22.94
N TYR A 131 -19.22 -9.37 -22.45
CA TYR A 131 -20.17 -9.18 -21.36
C TYR A 131 -21.59 -9.64 -21.76
N GLU A 132 -22.01 -9.35 -23.01
CA GLU A 132 -23.27 -9.82 -23.59
C GLU A 132 -23.25 -11.35 -23.81
N GLU A 133 -22.17 -11.91 -24.33
CA GLU A 133 -21.99 -13.36 -24.54
C GLU A 133 -22.09 -14.15 -23.23
N GLN A 134 -21.67 -13.56 -22.10
CA GLN A 134 -21.78 -14.15 -20.77
C GLN A 134 -23.20 -14.07 -20.17
N GLY A 135 -24.20 -13.59 -20.93
CA GLY A 135 -25.61 -13.63 -20.56
C GLY A 135 -26.01 -12.58 -19.52
N ARG A 136 -25.16 -11.59 -19.22
CA ARG A 136 -25.55 -10.42 -18.44
C ARG A 136 -26.12 -9.37 -19.39
N THR A 137 -27.36 -9.58 -19.83
CA THR A 137 -28.13 -8.51 -20.45
C THR A 137 -28.31 -7.40 -19.43
N THR A 138 -27.58 -6.28 -19.58
CA THR A 138 -27.97 -5.01 -18.97
C THR A 138 -29.42 -4.77 -19.34
N GLY A 139 -30.32 -4.78 -18.35
CA GLY A 139 -31.76 -4.60 -18.53
C GLY A 139 -32.10 -3.23 -19.13
N GLY A 140 -31.94 -3.15 -20.44
CA GLY A 140 -32.05 -1.96 -21.26
C GLY A 140 -31.99 -2.40 -22.72
N GLY A 141 -32.96 -3.22 -23.12
CA GLY A 141 -33.23 -3.47 -24.52
C GLY A 141 -33.46 -2.14 -25.21
N ILE A 142 -32.52 -1.74 -26.08
CA ILE A 142 -32.76 -0.73 -27.10
C ILE A 142 -32.71 -1.49 -28.42
N THR A 143 -33.92 -1.85 -28.84
CA THR A 143 -34.43 -1.90 -30.21
C THR A 143 -33.43 -1.51 -31.31
N GLN A 144 -33.26 -2.41 -32.28
CA GLN A 144 -33.37 -2.02 -33.69
C GLN A 144 -34.80 -2.29 -34.16
#